data_AF-A0A4Q1DDT9-F1
#
_entry.id   AF-A0A4Q1DDT9-F1
#
_cell.length_a   1.000
_cell.length_b   1.000
_cell.length_c   1.000
_cell.angle_alpha   90.00
_cell.angle_beta   90.00
_cell.angle_gamma   90.00
#
_symmetry.space_group_name_H-M   'P 1'
#
loop_
_entity.id
_entity.type
_entity.pdbx_description
1 polymer ?
#
loop_
_entity_poly.entity_id
_entity_poly.type
_entity_poly.pdbx_seq_one_letter_code
_entity_poly.pdbx_strand_id
1 'polypeptide(L)' 'MDIRRLILAFVLPPAAVMNKEAGTIMLTGILTLWGWVPGVVAALVMISQERSRKGAEA' A
#
# COMPACT_ATOMS: atom_id res chain seq x y z
N MET A 1 -8.34 -14.76 2.52
CA MET A 1 -7.33 -13.99 3.28
C MET A 1 -7.80 -12.55 3.34
N ASP A 2 -8.24 -12.10 4.50
CA ASP A 2 -9.01 -10.87 4.69
C ASP A 2 -8.28 -9.60 4.24
N ILE A 3 -8.62 -9.11 3.04
CA ILE A 3 -8.19 -7.82 2.47
C ILE A 3 -8.43 -6.69 3.48
N ARG A 4 -9.53 -6.78 4.25
CA ARG A 4 -9.89 -5.84 5.32
C ARG A 4 -8.81 -5.77 6.42
N ARG A 5 -8.14 -6.89 6.67
CA ARG A 5 -7.09 -7.05 7.68
C ARG A 5 -5.72 -6.60 7.17
N LEU A 6 -5.46 -6.79 5.87
CA LEU A 6 -4.32 -6.20 5.14
C LEU A 6 -4.42 -4.67 5.10
N ILE A 7 -5.62 -4.11 4.82
CA ILE A 7 -5.88 -2.67 4.86
C ILE A 7 -5.70 -2.12 6.28
N LEU A 8 -6.21 -2.81 7.31
CA LEU A 8 -5.98 -2.42 8.70
C LEU A 8 -4.50 -2.49 9.09
N ALA A 9 -3.76 -3.54 8.69
CA ALA A 9 -2.34 -3.69 9.00
C ALA A 9 -1.44 -2.70 8.22
N PHE A 10 -1.90 -2.24 7.06
CA PHE A 10 -1.27 -1.18 6.29
C PHE A 10 -1.57 0.23 6.85
N VAL A 11 -2.76 0.42 7.44
CA VAL A 11 -3.18 1.69 8.08
C VAL A 11 -2.67 1.82 9.52
N LEU A 12 -2.46 0.71 10.23
CA LEU A 12 -2.04 0.67 11.62
C LEU A 12 -0.54 0.31 11.93
N PRO A 13 0.46 0.51 11.04
CA PRO A 13 1.88 0.43 11.44
C PRO A 13 2.33 1.52 12.43
N PRO A 14 2.01 2.82 12.23
CA PRO A 14 2.53 3.89 13.08
C PRO A 14 1.77 4.04 14.40
N ALA A 15 0.52 3.57 14.50
CA ALA A 15 -0.26 3.69 15.73
C ALA A 15 0.29 2.79 16.85
N ALA A 16 0.92 1.66 16.52
CA ALA A 16 1.65 0.84 17.49
C ALA A 16 2.97 1.50 17.94
N VAL A 17 3.54 2.37 17.11
CA VAL A 17 4.84 3.03 17.32
C VAL A 17 4.69 4.41 17.96
N MET A 18 3.50 5.02 17.94
CA MET A 18 3.19 6.30 18.59
C MET A 18 3.51 6.34 20.10
N ASN A 19 3.64 5.17 20.74
CA ASN A 19 4.04 5.02 22.14
C ASN A 19 5.56 4.88 22.36
N LYS A 20 6.38 4.95 21.30
CA LYS A 20 7.84 4.77 21.38
C LYS A 20 8.56 5.82 20.54
N GLU A 21 9.73 6.25 21.05
CA GLU A 21 10.82 6.99 20.40
C GLU A 21 10.50 7.66 19.04
N ALA A 22 10.58 8.99 18.97
CA ALA A 22 10.30 9.78 17.75
C ALA A 22 11.06 9.30 16.50
N GLY A 23 12.23 8.69 16.66
CA GLY A 23 13.00 8.08 15.57
C GLY A 23 12.32 6.85 14.94
N THR A 24 11.61 6.04 15.72
CA THR A 24 10.90 4.86 15.22
C THR A 24 9.69 5.28 14.39
N ILE A 25 8.98 6.36 14.77
CA ILE A 25 7.83 6.87 14.01
C ILE A 25 8.26 7.30 12.60
N MET A 26 9.38 8.04 12.49
CA MET A 26 9.89 8.54 11.21
C MET A 26 10.36 7.40 10.30
N LEU A 27 11.05 6.40 10.86
CA LEU A 27 11.47 5.21 10.12
C LEU A 27 10.27 4.39 9.62
N THR A 28 9.27 4.17 10.48
CA THR A 28 8.06 3.41 10.13
C THR A 28 7.24 4.12 9.06
N GLY A 29 7.15 5.45 9.09
CA GLY A 29 6.49 6.26 8.06
C GLY A 29 7.15 6.15 6.69
N ILE A 30 8.49 6.24 6.62
CA ILE A 30 9.23 6.09 5.37
C ILE A 30 9.13 4.66 4.83
N LEU A 31 9.25 3.64 5.70
CA LEU A 31 9.15 2.24 5.30
C LEU A 31 7.74 1.89 4.78
N THR A 32 6.70 2.49 5.38
CA THR A 32 5.31 2.36 4.93
C THR A 32 5.13 2.97 3.55
N LEU A 33 5.63 4.18 3.31
CA LEU A 33 5.60 4.81 1.98
C LEU A 33 6.38 3.99 0.95
N TRP A 34 7.55 3.47 1.30
CA TRP A 34 8.37 2.64 0.41
C TRP A 34 7.72 1.30 0.04
N GLY A 35 6.96 0.68 0.94
CA GLY A 35 6.20 -0.54 0.63
C GLY A 35 4.87 -0.29 -0.08
N TRP A 36 4.27 0.88 0.13
CA TRP A 36 2.96 1.23 -0.40
C TRP A 36 2.97 1.69 -1.84
N VAL A 37 3.87 2.63 -2.15
CA VAL A 37 4.00 3.22 -3.48
C VAL A 37 4.17 2.14 -4.56
N PRO A 38 5.08 1.14 -4.43
CA PRO A 38 5.19 0.09 -5.45
C PRO A 38 3.94 -0.79 -5.54
N GLY A 39 3.21 -1.02 -4.44
CA GLY A 39 1.96 -1.80 -4.44
C GLY A 39 0.82 -1.10 -5.18
N VAL A 40 0.65 0.21 -4.96
CA VAL A 40 -0.37 1.02 -5.67
C VAL A 40 -0.02 1.15 -7.15
N VAL A 41 1.25 1.35 -7.48
CA VAL A 41 1.73 1.39 -8.86
C VAL A 41 1.47 0.06 -9.56
N ALA A 42 1.76 -1.08 -8.92
CA ALA A 42 1.47 -2.40 -9.48
C ALA A 42 -0.03 -2.62 -9.74
N ALA A 43 -0.89 -2.21 -8.80
CA ALA A 43 -2.34 -2.30 -8.97
C ALA A 43 -2.86 -1.42 -10.12
N LEU A 44 -2.36 -0.18 -10.23
CA LEU A 44 -2.68 0.74 -11.32
C LEU A 44 -2.25 0.18 -12.68
N VAL A 45 -1.04 -0.36 -12.78
CA VAL A 45 -0.52 -0.99 -14.00
C VAL A 45 -1.40 -2.17 -14.41
N MET A 46 -1.76 -3.05 -13.47
CA MET A 46 -2.62 -4.20 -13.74
C MET A 46 -4.00 -3.78 -14.27
N ILE A 47 -4.62 -2.77 -13.65
CA ILE A 47 -5.92 -2.23 -14.10
C ILE A 47 -5.80 -1.56 -15.48
N SER A 48 -4.71 -0.85 -15.74
CA SER A 48 -4.48 -0.17 -17.01
C SER A 48 -4.33 -1.19 -18.16
N GLN A 49 -3.63 -2.30 -17.92
CA GLN A 49 -3.48 -3.38 -18.90
C GLN A 49 -4.81 -4.11 -19.16
N GLU A 50 -5.60 -4.36 -18.11
CA GLU A 50 -6.94 -4.94 -18.25
C GLU A 50 -7.84 -4.08 -19.14
N ARG A 51 -7.80 -2.75 -18.95
CA ARG A 51 -8.58 -1.80 -19.75
C ARG A 51 -8.16 -1.80 -21.22
N SER A 52 -6.87 -1.79 -21.52
CA SER A 52 -6.37 -1.84 -22.90
C SER A 52 -6.76 -3.11 -23.64
N ARG A 53 -6.76 -4.27 -22.97
CA ARG A 53 -7.20 -5.53 -23.58
C ARG A 53 -8.68 -5.51 -23.94
N LYS A 54 -9.54 -5.00 -23.06
CA LYS A 54 -10.99 -4.89 -23.33
C LYS A 54 -11.34 -3.91 -24.46
N GLY A 55 -10.47 -2.95 -24.76
CA GLY A 55 -10.63 -2.03 -25.89
C GLY A 55 -10.22 -2.60 -27.25
N ALA A 56 -9.49 -3.72 -27.28
CA ALA A 56 -9.10 -4.41 -28.53
C ALA A 56 -10.10 -5.50 -28.96
N GLU A 57 -11.03 -5.88 -28.07
CA GLU A 57 -12.11 -6.86 -28.31
C GLU A 57 -13.48 -6.22 -28.64
N ALA A 58 -13.56 -4.88 -28.72
CA ALA A 58 -14.78 -4.11 -29.04
C ALA A 58 -14.64 -3.41 -30.39
#